data_AF-A0A972HIA8-F1
#
_entry.id   AF-A0A972HIA8-F1
#
_cell.length_a   1.000
_cell.length_b   1.000
_cell.length_c   1.000
_cell.angle_alpha   90.00
_cell.angle_beta   90.00
_cell.angle_gamma   90.00
#
_symmetry.space_group_name_H-M   'P 1'
#
loop_
_entity.id
_entity.type
_entity.pdbx_description
1 polymer ?
#
loop_
_entity_poly.entity_id
_entity_poly.type
_entity_poly.pdbx_seq_one_letter_code
_entity_poly.pdbx_strand_id
1 'polypeptide(L)'
;MQYRMANGKWMVLLGILVGFITGLAQDHPHQVLKRDCGSCHTPQGWKTIVFDHQQTAFPLSGRHTQVACVDCHRVTNFSQVNRECSRCHLDVHQGGLGQDCERCHSAVGWQIFDAMEVHQNTNFPLLGAHEKLDCKSCHRREVLSEYRLLSSECQDCHLTDFRQAVNPVHTELGFGLNCENCHVLFSWRPASFREHDAYFPIFSGSHAGEWSQCATCHIQEGDYKVFSCLTCHEHSQSRTDSEHDEVSGYVYDSQACYACHPTGEGED
;
A
#
# COMPACT_ATOMS: atom_id res chain seq x y z
N MET A 1 -27.08 -46.33 -74.54
CA MET A 1 -28.22 -47.17 -74.98
C MET A 1 -29.11 -46.30 -75.87
N GLN A 2 -29.16 -46.61 -77.17
CA GLN A 2 -30.03 -45.90 -78.12
C GLN A 2 -31.46 -46.41 -77.94
N TYR A 3 -32.44 -45.51 -77.81
CA TYR A 3 -33.84 -45.81 -78.09
C TYR A 3 -34.36 -44.81 -79.12
N ARG A 4 -34.78 -45.36 -80.27
CA ARG A 4 -35.53 -44.67 -81.33
C ARG A 4 -36.92 -44.30 -80.82
N MET A 5 -37.35 -43.07 -81.03
CA MET A 5 -38.73 -42.64 -80.83
C MET A 5 -39.54 -42.80 -82.12
N ALA A 6 -40.74 -43.38 -82.00
CA ALA A 6 -41.78 -43.24 -83.01
C ALA A 6 -42.57 -41.95 -82.73
N ASN A 7 -42.72 -41.13 -83.78
CA ASN A 7 -43.71 -40.09 -83.96
C ASN A 7 -43.70 -38.89 -82.98
N GLY A 8 -42.89 -37.89 -83.36
CA GLY A 8 -43.31 -36.50 -83.53
C GLY A 8 -44.14 -35.84 -82.43
N LYS A 9 -43.45 -35.23 -81.46
CA LYS A 9 -43.77 -33.93 -80.84
C LYS A 9 -42.54 -33.47 -80.04
N TRP A 10 -41.97 -32.33 -80.41
CA TRP A 10 -40.86 -31.72 -79.68
C TRP A 10 -41.40 -31.08 -78.39
N MET A 11 -41.10 -31.67 -77.23
CA MET A 11 -41.20 -30.97 -75.95
C MET A 11 -39.80 -30.52 -75.54
N VAL A 12 -39.56 -29.21 -75.63
CA VAL A 12 -38.37 -28.58 -75.06
C VAL A 12 -38.57 -28.54 -73.55
N LEU A 13 -38.02 -29.50 -72.83
CA LEU A 13 -37.83 -29.41 -71.39
C LEU A 13 -36.66 -28.46 -71.13
N LEU A 14 -36.98 -27.20 -70.85
CA LEU A 14 -36.08 -26.25 -70.21
C LEU A 14 -35.79 -26.76 -68.80
N GLY A 15 -34.77 -27.60 -68.68
CA GLY A 15 -34.16 -27.93 -67.39
C GLY A 15 -33.55 -26.66 -66.82
N ILE A 16 -34.23 -26.03 -65.86
CA ILE A 16 -33.66 -24.97 -65.05
C ILE A 16 -32.57 -25.64 -64.21
N LEU A 17 -31.33 -25.55 -64.69
CA LEU A 17 -30.15 -25.80 -63.88
C LEU A 17 -30.12 -24.65 -62.87
N VAL A 18 -30.70 -24.86 -61.68
CA VAL A 18 -30.43 -24.01 -60.53
C VAL A 18 -28.98 -24.27 -60.18
N GLY A 19 -28.08 -23.50 -60.80
CA GLY A 19 -26.70 -23.41 -60.37
C GLY A 19 -26.72 -22.90 -58.94
N PHE A 20 -26.48 -23.81 -58.00
CA PHE A 20 -26.06 -23.43 -56.66
C PHE A 20 -24.77 -22.63 -56.83
N ILE A 21 -24.89 -21.30 -56.82
CA ILE A 21 -23.75 -20.44 -56.56
C ILE A 21 -23.37 -20.76 -55.12
N THR A 22 -22.42 -21.69 -54.95
CA THR A 22 -21.71 -21.84 -53.70
C THR A 22 -21.07 -20.50 -53.45
N GLY A 23 -21.67 -19.69 -52.58
CA GLY A 23 -21.06 -18.46 -52.11
C GLY A 23 -19.67 -18.81 -51.64
N LEU A 24 -18.66 -18.17 -52.25
CA LEU A 24 -17.29 -18.28 -51.79
C LEU A 24 -17.31 -17.93 -50.30
N ALA A 25 -16.93 -18.89 -49.44
CA ALA A 25 -16.73 -18.62 -48.03
C ALA A 25 -15.73 -17.46 -47.96
N GLN A 26 -16.22 -16.29 -47.56
CA GLN A 26 -15.39 -15.11 -47.48
C GLN A 26 -14.37 -15.37 -46.39
N ASP A 27 -13.08 -15.36 -46.74
CA ASP A 27 -11.99 -15.59 -45.80
C ASP A 27 -12.03 -14.48 -44.74
N HIS A 28 -12.66 -14.80 -43.61
CA HIS A 28 -12.63 -14.00 -42.40
C HIS A 28 -11.19 -13.90 -41.89
N PRO A 29 -10.68 -12.66 -41.68
CA PRO A 29 -9.27 -12.44 -41.33
C PRO A 29 -8.91 -12.95 -39.92
N HIS A 30 -9.93 -13.32 -39.14
CA HIS A 30 -9.80 -13.91 -37.80
C HIS A 30 -9.68 -15.44 -37.92
N GLN A 31 -8.48 -15.98 -37.66
CA GLN A 31 -8.20 -17.41 -37.88
C GLN A 31 -8.70 -18.30 -36.73
N VAL A 32 -8.88 -17.73 -35.54
CA VAL A 32 -9.13 -18.51 -34.29
C VAL A 32 -10.32 -17.96 -33.48
N LEU A 33 -10.95 -16.86 -33.92
CA LEU A 33 -11.97 -16.17 -33.14
C LEU A 33 -13.32 -16.90 -33.20
N LYS A 34 -13.68 -17.63 -32.13
CA LYS A 34 -14.97 -18.32 -31.98
C LYS A 34 -16.02 -17.42 -31.29
N ARG A 35 -16.40 -16.31 -31.94
CA ARG A 35 -17.46 -15.40 -31.47
C ARG A 35 -18.43 -15.07 -32.60
N ASP A 36 -19.65 -14.67 -32.24
CA ASP A 36 -20.64 -14.21 -33.21
C ASP A 36 -20.14 -12.97 -33.97
N CYS A 37 -20.27 -12.97 -35.30
CA CYS A 37 -19.77 -11.88 -36.15
C CYS A 37 -20.45 -10.54 -35.82
N GLY A 38 -21.74 -10.58 -35.45
CA GLY A 38 -22.53 -9.40 -35.09
C GLY A 38 -22.16 -8.78 -33.74
N SER A 39 -21.38 -9.48 -32.92
CA SER A 39 -20.86 -8.92 -31.66
C SER A 39 -19.79 -7.84 -31.85
N CYS A 40 -19.22 -7.74 -33.06
CA CYS A 40 -18.19 -6.77 -33.40
C CYS A 40 -18.54 -6.01 -34.69
N HIS A 41 -19.08 -6.69 -35.71
CA HIS A 41 -19.37 -6.07 -37.00
C HIS A 41 -20.83 -5.67 -37.11
N THR A 42 -21.08 -4.59 -37.84
CA THR A 42 -22.44 -4.14 -38.14
C THR A 42 -22.86 -4.55 -39.55
N PRO A 43 -24.15 -4.82 -39.80
CA PRO A 43 -24.64 -5.09 -41.16
C PRO A 43 -24.37 -3.95 -42.15
N GLN A 44 -24.15 -2.73 -41.66
CA GLN A 44 -23.83 -1.54 -42.45
C GLN A 44 -22.40 -1.58 -43.03
N GLY A 45 -21.52 -2.41 -42.47
CA GLY A 45 -20.20 -2.64 -43.06
C GLY A 45 -19.22 -3.34 -42.14
N TRP A 46 -18.42 -4.24 -42.72
CA TRP A 46 -17.40 -5.03 -42.02
C TRP A 46 -16.22 -4.21 -41.48
N LYS A 47 -16.02 -2.98 -41.96
CA LYS A 47 -14.94 -2.10 -41.47
C LYS A 47 -15.31 -1.36 -40.18
N THR A 48 -16.60 -1.18 -39.92
CA THR A 48 -17.07 -0.53 -38.69
C THR A 48 -17.22 -1.59 -37.62
N ILE A 49 -16.36 -1.50 -36.61
CA ILE A 49 -16.36 -2.41 -35.47
C ILE A 49 -16.93 -1.68 -34.26
N VAL A 50 -17.95 -2.25 -33.63
CA VAL A 50 -18.52 -1.77 -32.38
C VAL A 50 -18.35 -2.88 -31.36
N PHE A 51 -17.47 -2.65 -30.39
CA PHE A 51 -17.21 -3.60 -29.31
C PHE A 51 -16.98 -2.85 -28.00
N ASP A 52 -17.74 -3.22 -26.98
CA ASP A 52 -17.69 -2.57 -25.67
C ASP A 52 -16.61 -3.19 -24.78
N HIS A 53 -15.53 -2.45 -24.55
CA HIS A 53 -14.44 -2.88 -23.67
C HIS A 53 -14.78 -2.82 -22.18
N GLN A 54 -15.85 -2.13 -21.77
CA GLN A 54 -16.29 -2.07 -20.36
C GLN A 54 -16.70 -3.44 -19.82
N GLN A 55 -17.03 -4.37 -20.72
CA GLN A 55 -17.41 -5.75 -20.38
C GLN A 55 -16.21 -6.70 -20.34
N THR A 56 -14.99 -6.19 -20.46
CA THR A 56 -13.76 -6.98 -20.48
C THR A 56 -12.93 -6.75 -19.23
N ALA A 57 -11.93 -7.60 -19.03
CA ALA A 57 -10.97 -7.43 -17.94
C ALA A 57 -9.92 -6.32 -18.22
N PHE A 58 -10.09 -5.53 -19.28
CA PHE A 58 -9.32 -4.31 -19.56
C PHE A 58 -10.25 -3.22 -20.12
N PRO A 59 -11.01 -2.53 -19.24
CA PRO A 59 -11.84 -1.41 -19.67
C PRO A 59 -10.97 -0.29 -20.25
N LEU A 60 -11.25 0.12 -21.48
CA LEU A 60 -10.55 1.25 -22.08
C LEU A 60 -11.01 2.55 -21.42
N SER A 61 -10.05 3.31 -20.89
CA SER A 61 -10.26 4.61 -20.28
C SER A 61 -9.17 5.59 -20.71
N GLY A 62 -9.41 6.89 -20.52
CA GLY A 62 -8.47 7.94 -20.91
C GLY A 62 -8.02 7.82 -22.36
N ARG A 63 -6.71 7.87 -22.59
CA ARG A 63 -6.10 7.83 -23.93
C ARG A 63 -6.23 6.48 -24.62
N HIS A 64 -6.41 5.39 -23.88
CA HIS A 64 -6.60 4.06 -24.47
C HIS A 64 -7.90 3.94 -25.28
N THR A 65 -8.87 4.84 -25.07
CA THR A 65 -10.11 4.90 -25.89
C THR A 65 -9.87 5.35 -27.33
N GLN A 66 -8.70 5.92 -27.62
CA GLN A 66 -8.33 6.46 -28.94
C GLN A 66 -7.33 5.57 -29.70
N VAL A 67 -6.88 4.49 -29.08
CA VAL A 67 -5.90 3.56 -29.66
C VAL A 67 -6.59 2.67 -30.69
N ALA A 68 -5.94 2.41 -31.83
CA ALA A 68 -6.53 1.55 -32.85
C ALA A 68 -6.52 0.10 -32.36
N CYS A 69 -7.56 -0.69 -32.72
CA CYS A 69 -7.68 -2.06 -32.22
C CYS A 69 -6.44 -2.92 -32.52
N VAL A 70 -5.80 -2.69 -33.67
CA VAL A 70 -4.63 -3.46 -34.13
C VAL A 70 -3.33 -3.11 -33.42
N ASP A 71 -3.29 -2.02 -32.65
CA ASP A 71 -2.13 -1.66 -31.84
C ASP A 71 -2.03 -2.56 -30.59
N CYS A 72 -3.16 -3.12 -30.15
CA CYS A 72 -3.23 -4.08 -29.05
C CYS A 72 -3.51 -5.51 -29.51
N HIS A 73 -4.44 -5.69 -30.45
CA HIS A 73 -4.90 -6.98 -30.93
C HIS A 73 -4.21 -7.39 -32.23
N ARG A 74 -3.89 -8.68 -32.35
CA ARG A 74 -3.51 -9.27 -33.63
C ARG A 74 -4.77 -9.65 -34.40
N VAL A 75 -4.88 -9.24 -35.65
CA VAL A 75 -6.05 -9.52 -36.50
C VAL A 75 -6.35 -11.02 -36.58
N THR A 76 -5.31 -11.86 -36.61
CA THR A 76 -5.46 -13.32 -36.67
C THR A 76 -5.99 -13.94 -35.37
N ASN A 77 -5.78 -13.28 -34.23
CA ASN A 77 -6.21 -13.74 -32.91
C ASN A 77 -6.47 -12.58 -31.93
N PHE A 78 -7.71 -12.13 -31.88
CA PHE A 78 -8.15 -11.04 -30.99
C PHE A 78 -8.20 -11.43 -29.51
N SER A 79 -8.14 -12.72 -29.13
CA SER A 79 -8.27 -13.12 -27.72
C SER A 79 -6.96 -13.02 -26.93
N GLN A 80 -5.84 -12.70 -27.57
CA GLN A 80 -4.53 -12.62 -26.93
C GLN A 80 -4.02 -11.18 -26.91
N VAL A 81 -4.12 -10.54 -25.76
CA VAL A 81 -3.56 -9.21 -25.49
C VAL A 81 -2.95 -9.22 -24.09
N ASN A 82 -1.77 -8.64 -23.96
CA ASN A 82 -1.17 -8.42 -22.65
C ASN A 82 -1.64 -7.06 -22.10
N ARG A 83 -2.00 -7.04 -20.82
CA ARG A 83 -2.55 -5.88 -20.10
C ARG A 83 -1.52 -5.15 -19.24
N GLU A 84 -0.32 -5.71 -19.12
CA GLU A 84 0.80 -5.09 -18.40
C GLU A 84 1.27 -3.85 -19.16
N CYS A 85 1.35 -2.70 -18.48
CA CYS A 85 1.76 -1.42 -19.06
C CYS A 85 3.08 -1.52 -19.84
N SER A 86 4.06 -2.23 -19.27
CA SER A 86 5.42 -2.41 -19.79
C SER A 86 5.50 -3.20 -21.11
N ARG A 87 4.41 -3.82 -21.55
CA ARG A 87 4.36 -4.58 -22.80
C ARG A 87 4.12 -3.71 -24.01
N CYS A 88 3.57 -2.52 -23.79
CA CYS A 88 3.31 -1.52 -24.82
C CYS A 88 4.11 -0.24 -24.56
N HIS A 89 4.30 0.13 -23.30
CA HIS A 89 5.02 1.33 -22.90
C HIS A 89 6.43 1.01 -22.43
N LEU A 90 7.39 1.82 -22.89
CA LEU A 90 8.75 1.77 -22.39
C LEU A 90 8.79 2.35 -20.98
N ASP A 91 9.35 1.59 -20.04
CA ASP A 91 9.61 2.09 -18.70
C ASP A 91 10.82 3.02 -18.69
N VAL A 92 10.55 4.32 -18.54
CA VAL A 92 11.58 5.36 -18.43
C VAL A 92 12.32 5.31 -17.09
N HIS A 93 11.78 4.62 -16.08
CA HIS A 93 12.39 4.44 -14.76
C HIS A 93 13.37 3.28 -14.71
N GLN A 94 13.55 2.54 -15.82
CA GLN A 94 14.53 1.46 -15.95
C GLN A 94 14.35 0.35 -14.89
N GLY A 95 13.11 0.10 -14.48
CA GLY A 95 12.74 -0.87 -13.44
C GLY A 95 12.91 -0.35 -12.00
N GLY A 96 13.39 0.88 -11.79
CA GLY A 96 13.69 1.43 -10.47
C GLY A 96 12.49 1.62 -9.55
N LEU A 97 11.28 1.66 -10.11
CA LEU A 97 10.01 1.83 -9.37
C LEU A 97 9.10 0.59 -9.43
N GLY A 98 9.56 -0.51 -10.04
CA GLY A 98 8.75 -1.70 -10.28
C GLY A 98 7.79 -1.56 -11.47
N GLN A 99 6.82 -2.47 -11.58
CA GLN A 99 5.89 -2.56 -12.71
C GLN A 99 4.48 -2.00 -12.41
N ASP A 100 4.25 -1.55 -11.18
CA ASP A 100 2.97 -0.98 -10.75
C ASP A 100 2.88 0.49 -11.15
N CYS A 101 2.80 0.73 -12.47
CA CYS A 101 2.76 2.06 -13.05
C CYS A 101 1.56 2.87 -12.55
N GLU A 102 0.46 2.19 -12.22
CA GLU A 102 -0.82 2.80 -11.81
C GLU A 102 -0.76 3.44 -10.42
N ARG A 103 0.27 3.14 -9.64
CA ARG A 103 0.54 3.81 -8.37
C ARG A 103 0.79 5.32 -8.53
N CYS A 104 1.34 5.72 -9.68
CA CYS A 104 1.74 7.11 -9.95
C CYS A 104 1.08 7.67 -11.22
N HIS A 105 0.80 6.83 -12.21
CA HIS A 105 0.30 7.22 -13.51
C HIS A 105 -1.12 6.70 -13.73
N SER A 106 -1.82 7.27 -14.70
CA SER A 106 -3.16 6.79 -15.05
C SER A 106 -3.31 6.66 -16.57
N ALA A 107 -4.38 5.99 -17.00
CA ALA A 107 -4.74 5.89 -18.41
C ALA A 107 -5.02 7.27 -19.07
N VAL A 108 -5.20 8.34 -18.28
CA VAL A 108 -5.34 9.71 -18.80
C VAL A 108 -3.97 10.27 -19.25
N GLY A 109 -2.88 9.89 -18.58
CA GLY A 109 -1.53 10.26 -18.95
C GLY A 109 -0.44 9.91 -17.92
N TRP A 110 0.81 10.04 -18.37
CA TRP A 110 2.02 9.78 -17.57
C TRP A 110 2.46 10.97 -16.70
N GLN A 111 1.84 12.13 -16.85
CA GLN A 111 2.22 13.30 -16.07
C GLN A 111 1.64 13.21 -14.66
N ILE A 112 2.50 13.42 -13.67
CA ILE A 112 2.11 13.55 -12.26
C ILE A 112 1.86 15.03 -12.00
N PHE A 113 0.61 15.39 -11.73
CA PHE A 113 0.23 16.78 -11.45
C PHE A 113 0.15 17.08 -9.95
N ASP A 114 -0.13 16.05 -9.15
CA ASP A 114 -0.18 16.15 -7.70
C ASP A 114 0.77 15.12 -7.07
N ALA A 115 1.97 15.60 -6.72
CA ALA A 115 2.95 14.75 -6.06
C ALA A 115 2.51 14.36 -4.64
N MET A 116 1.69 15.16 -3.96
CA MET A 116 1.22 14.87 -2.61
C MET A 116 0.21 13.72 -2.64
N GLU A 117 -0.71 13.73 -3.60
CA GLU A 117 -1.64 12.62 -3.85
C GLU A 117 -0.88 11.31 -4.12
N VAL A 118 0.17 11.35 -4.93
CA VAL A 118 1.01 10.17 -5.19
C VAL A 118 1.66 9.66 -3.88
N HIS A 119 2.19 10.54 -3.03
CA HIS A 119 2.76 10.11 -1.75
C HIS A 119 1.73 9.42 -0.84
N GLN A 120 0.46 9.83 -0.85
CA GLN A 120 -0.60 9.16 -0.08
C GLN A 120 -0.85 7.72 -0.55
N ASN A 121 -0.54 7.43 -1.82
CA ASN A 121 -0.61 6.08 -2.39
C ASN A 121 0.73 5.33 -2.29
N THR A 122 1.70 5.87 -1.55
CA THR A 122 3.01 5.25 -1.33
C THR A 122 3.18 4.67 0.07
N ASN A 123 4.31 4.00 0.32
CA ASN A 123 4.65 3.50 1.66
C ASN A 123 5.11 4.64 2.60
N PHE A 124 5.18 5.87 2.11
CA PHE A 124 5.58 7.04 2.89
C PHE A 124 4.60 8.20 2.66
N PRO A 125 3.37 8.11 3.23
CA PRO A 125 2.45 9.24 3.21
C PRO A 125 3.07 10.40 3.98
N LEU A 126 3.14 11.56 3.34
CA LEU A 126 3.70 12.76 3.96
C LEU A 126 2.70 13.31 4.98
N LEU A 127 2.96 13.01 6.27
CA LEU A 127 2.13 13.41 7.40
C LEU A 127 2.93 14.27 8.38
N GLY A 128 2.23 15.19 9.06
CA GLY A 128 2.79 15.98 10.14
C GLY A 128 3.95 16.87 9.68
N ALA A 129 5.12 16.73 10.33
CA ALA A 129 6.29 17.53 9.99
C ALA A 129 6.85 17.21 8.59
N HIS A 130 6.67 15.98 8.09
CA HIS A 130 7.18 15.56 6.79
C HIS A 130 6.47 16.24 5.61
N GLU A 131 5.19 16.59 5.77
CA GLU A 131 4.41 17.32 4.77
C GLU A 131 4.99 18.72 4.47
N LYS A 132 5.75 19.29 5.42
CA LYS A 132 6.30 20.65 5.32
C LYS A 132 7.73 20.70 4.80
N LEU A 133 8.33 19.54 4.49
CA LEU A 133 9.70 19.48 3.99
C LEU A 133 9.78 19.93 2.54
N ASP A 134 10.92 20.54 2.17
CA ASP A 134 11.24 20.76 0.77
C ASP A 134 11.44 19.40 0.08
N CYS A 135 10.91 19.23 -1.14
CA CYS A 135 11.01 17.96 -1.87
C CYS A 135 12.47 17.48 -1.97
N LYS A 136 13.42 18.40 -2.16
CA LYS A 136 14.84 18.10 -2.31
C LYS A 136 15.48 17.62 -1.01
N SER A 137 14.84 17.78 0.14
CA SER A 137 15.32 17.21 1.41
C SER A 137 15.37 15.69 1.34
N CYS A 138 14.47 15.06 0.57
CA CYS A 138 14.46 13.62 0.33
C CYS A 138 14.96 13.31 -1.09
N HIS A 139 14.40 13.99 -2.09
CA HIS A 139 14.66 13.80 -3.52
C HIS A 139 15.94 14.51 -3.99
N ARG A 140 17.09 14.09 -3.45
CA ARG A 140 18.38 14.79 -3.59
C ARG A 140 19.11 14.57 -4.92
N ARG A 141 18.75 13.55 -5.70
CA ARG A 141 19.52 13.10 -6.88
C ARG A 141 18.66 12.85 -8.11
N GLU A 142 17.50 13.49 -8.17
CA GLU A 142 16.54 13.21 -9.24
C GLU A 142 16.84 14.06 -10.47
N VAL A 143 17.70 13.52 -11.33
CA VAL A 143 17.70 13.85 -12.75
C VAL A 143 16.53 13.08 -13.37
N LEU A 144 15.80 13.71 -14.30
CA LEU A 144 14.67 13.07 -15.02
C LEU A 144 15.06 11.63 -15.42
N SER A 145 14.24 10.65 -15.02
CA SER A 145 14.43 9.19 -15.23
C SER A 145 15.28 8.43 -14.19
N GLU A 146 15.85 9.09 -13.18
CA GLU A 146 16.55 8.45 -12.04
C GLU A 146 15.75 8.50 -10.73
N TYR A 147 14.42 8.61 -10.82
CA TYR A 147 13.55 8.44 -9.67
C TYR A 147 13.72 7.04 -9.10
N ARG A 148 14.10 6.96 -7.82
CA ARG A 148 14.21 5.71 -7.07
C ARG A 148 13.33 5.82 -5.84
N LEU A 149 12.76 4.69 -5.42
CA LEU A 149 12.12 4.62 -4.12
C LEU A 149 13.18 4.88 -3.04
N LEU A 150 12.97 5.95 -2.28
CA LEU A 150 13.75 6.22 -1.08
C LEU A 150 13.27 5.31 0.03
N SER A 151 14.16 5.04 0.98
CA SER A 151 13.76 4.34 2.19
C SER A 151 12.77 5.18 3.00
N SER A 152 11.74 4.52 3.50
CA SER A 152 10.74 5.06 4.44
C SER A 152 11.11 4.80 5.90
N GLU A 153 12.25 4.16 6.15
CA GLU A 153 12.69 3.78 7.48
C GLU A 153 13.14 5.00 8.29
N CYS A 154 12.64 5.14 9.52
CA CYS A 154 12.88 6.31 10.35
C CYS A 154 14.39 6.57 10.55
N GLN A 155 15.15 5.51 10.85
CA GLN A 155 16.59 5.57 11.09
C GLN A 155 17.38 6.09 9.89
N ASP A 156 16.92 5.91 8.66
CA ASP A 156 17.70 6.32 7.50
C ASP A 156 17.81 7.84 7.39
N CYS A 157 16.92 8.57 8.07
CA CYS A 157 17.02 10.02 8.27
C CYS A 157 17.39 10.39 9.71
N HIS A 158 16.81 9.71 10.72
CA HIS A 158 16.85 10.11 12.12
C HIS A 158 17.83 9.30 13.00
N LEU A 159 18.75 8.51 12.43
CA LEU A 159 19.73 7.75 13.22
C LEU A 159 20.63 8.66 14.07
N THR A 160 20.97 9.84 13.58
CA THR A 160 21.73 10.82 14.37
C THR A 160 20.92 11.31 15.57
N ASP A 161 19.66 11.68 15.35
CA ASP A 161 18.75 12.11 16.43
C ASP A 161 18.55 11.01 17.46
N PHE A 162 18.38 9.76 17.00
CA PHE A 162 18.28 8.58 17.86
C PHE A 162 19.53 8.41 18.76
N ARG A 163 20.72 8.56 18.20
CA ARG A 163 22.00 8.41 18.93
C ARG A 163 22.31 9.58 19.86
N GLN A 164 21.75 10.76 19.60
CA GLN A 164 21.98 11.98 20.36
C GLN A 164 20.87 12.29 21.38
N ALA A 165 19.84 11.44 21.47
CA ALA A 165 18.81 11.56 22.48
C ALA A 165 19.40 11.42 23.89
N VAL A 166 19.10 12.39 24.77
CA VAL A 166 19.60 12.43 26.16
C VAL A 166 18.52 12.23 27.21
N ASN A 167 17.24 12.27 26.83
CA ASN A 167 16.13 12.11 27.76
C ASN A 167 14.95 11.43 27.05
N PRO A 168 14.84 10.10 27.16
CA PRO A 168 15.85 9.17 27.67
C PRO A 168 17.05 8.98 26.73
N VAL A 169 18.15 8.43 27.24
CA VAL A 169 19.30 8.02 26.43
C VAL A 169 18.99 6.68 25.74
N HIS A 170 18.55 6.72 24.49
CA HIS A 170 18.08 5.53 23.76
C HIS A 170 19.14 4.41 23.69
N THR A 171 20.42 4.79 23.50
CA THR A 171 21.52 3.82 23.33
C THR A 171 21.90 3.12 24.63
N GLU A 172 21.81 3.80 25.77
CA GLU A 172 22.15 3.21 27.08
C GLU A 172 21.04 2.28 27.58
N LEU A 173 19.78 2.61 27.26
CA LEU A 173 18.62 1.78 27.57
C LEU A 173 18.43 0.60 26.59
N GLY A 174 19.20 0.55 25.50
CA GLY A 174 19.13 -0.52 24.53
C GLY A 174 17.84 -0.52 23.71
N PHE A 175 17.21 0.65 23.50
CA PHE A 175 16.03 0.75 22.64
C PHE A 175 16.36 0.38 21.20
N GLY A 176 15.41 -0.29 20.53
CA GLY A 176 15.49 -0.63 19.12
C GLY A 176 15.18 0.56 18.21
N LEU A 177 15.20 0.31 16.89
CA LEU A 177 14.88 1.31 15.87
C LEU A 177 13.39 1.38 15.49
N ASN A 178 12.52 0.64 16.21
CA ASN A 178 11.07 0.71 16.05
C ASN A 178 10.56 1.99 16.75
N CYS A 179 10.82 3.14 16.13
CA CYS A 179 10.51 4.45 16.67
C CYS A 179 9.02 4.61 16.97
N GLU A 180 8.15 3.96 16.20
CA GLU A 180 6.69 3.98 16.28
C GLU A 180 6.12 3.39 17.57
N ASN A 181 6.91 2.60 18.31
CA ASN A 181 6.50 2.11 19.63
C ASN A 181 6.36 3.28 20.64
N CYS A 182 7.13 4.35 20.43
CA CYS A 182 7.19 5.47 21.37
C CYS A 182 6.79 6.82 20.74
N HIS A 183 7.07 7.03 19.45
CA HIS A 183 6.93 8.29 18.75
C HIS A 183 5.87 8.19 17.65
N VAL A 184 5.24 9.33 17.32
CA VAL A 184 4.26 9.40 16.24
C VAL A 184 4.71 10.41 15.18
N LEU A 185 4.29 10.21 13.93
CA LEU A 185 4.69 11.05 12.79
C LEU A 185 4.30 12.54 12.94
N PHE A 186 3.28 12.83 13.74
CA PHE A 186 2.81 14.19 13.99
C PHE A 186 3.61 14.93 15.06
N SER A 187 4.23 14.22 16.00
CA SER A 187 5.07 14.81 17.03
C SER A 187 6.03 13.79 17.65
N TRP A 188 7.29 14.17 17.75
CA TRP A 188 8.32 13.40 18.46
C TRP A 188 8.18 13.49 19.99
N ARG A 189 7.50 14.53 20.50
CA ARG A 189 7.33 14.76 21.94
C ARG A 189 5.89 15.19 22.30
N PRO A 190 5.35 14.74 23.45
CA PRO A 190 5.91 13.71 24.31
C PRO A 190 5.90 12.33 23.63
N ALA A 191 6.88 11.49 23.95
CA ALA A 191 6.85 10.09 23.57
C ALA A 191 5.98 9.30 24.55
N SER A 192 5.41 8.18 24.13
CA SER A 192 4.56 7.32 24.96
C SER A 192 5.21 5.94 25.07
N PHE A 193 5.61 5.51 26.27
CA PHE A 193 6.22 4.19 26.48
C PHE A 193 5.24 3.25 27.21
N ARG A 194 4.21 2.76 26.51
CA ARG A 194 3.11 2.01 27.14
C ARG A 194 3.55 0.68 27.74
N GLU A 195 4.62 0.10 27.21
CA GLU A 195 5.25 -1.12 27.69
C GLU A 195 5.80 -0.96 29.12
N HIS A 196 5.90 0.27 29.63
CA HIS A 196 6.25 0.53 31.02
C HIS A 196 5.34 -0.18 32.01
N ASP A 197 4.05 -0.36 31.69
CA ASP A 197 3.08 -1.02 32.58
C ASP A 197 3.44 -2.49 32.88
N ALA A 198 4.31 -3.12 32.07
CA ALA A 198 4.84 -4.45 32.37
C ALA A 198 5.85 -4.45 33.53
N TYR A 199 6.41 -3.29 33.88
CA TYR A 199 7.32 -3.09 35.01
C TYR A 199 6.59 -2.43 36.18
N PHE A 200 5.88 -1.34 35.93
CA PHE A 200 5.07 -0.65 36.92
C PHE A 200 3.96 0.13 36.20
N PRO A 201 2.68 -0.05 36.57
CA PRO A 201 1.55 0.53 35.83
C PRO A 201 1.48 2.04 36.04
N ILE A 202 1.80 2.82 35.00
CA ILE A 202 1.71 4.29 34.97
C ILE A 202 0.73 4.79 33.90
N PHE A 203 0.36 3.92 32.96
CA PHE A 203 -0.71 4.15 31.99
C PHE A 203 -2.01 3.43 32.38
N SER A 204 -1.96 2.66 33.48
CA SER A 204 -3.07 1.95 34.12
C SER A 204 -2.89 1.95 35.64
N GLY A 205 -3.84 1.40 36.39
CA GLY A 205 -3.77 1.31 37.85
C GLY A 205 -3.86 2.66 38.57
N SER A 206 -3.49 2.66 39.84
CA SER A 206 -3.64 3.79 40.76
C SER A 206 -2.76 5.01 40.43
N HIS A 207 -1.76 4.83 39.56
CA HIS A 207 -0.80 5.86 39.17
C HIS A 207 -1.07 6.45 37.77
N ALA A 208 -2.12 5.97 37.10
CA ALA A 208 -2.48 6.42 35.77
C ALA A 208 -2.90 7.90 35.74
N GLY A 209 -2.17 8.71 34.96
CA GLY A 209 -2.51 10.11 34.72
C GLY A 209 -2.07 11.09 35.82
N GLU A 210 -1.41 10.60 36.87
CA GLU A 210 -0.92 11.42 37.97
C GLU A 210 0.38 12.17 37.59
N TRP A 211 1.15 11.64 36.64
CA TRP A 211 2.39 12.27 36.14
C TRP A 211 2.62 11.99 34.66
N SER A 212 3.54 12.75 34.07
CA SER A 212 3.89 12.64 32.64
C SER A 212 5.39 12.69 32.36
N GLN A 213 6.23 12.80 33.39
CA GLN A 213 7.68 12.87 33.24
C GLN A 213 8.34 11.65 33.87
N CYS A 214 9.20 10.97 33.11
CA CYS A 214 9.97 9.83 33.62
C CYS A 214 10.81 10.21 34.85
N ALA A 215 11.34 11.43 34.86
CA ALA A 215 12.16 11.96 35.96
C ALA A 215 11.39 12.17 37.28
N THR A 216 10.05 12.11 37.27
CA THR A 216 9.25 12.16 38.49
C THR A 216 9.54 10.98 39.41
N CYS A 217 9.70 9.79 38.82
CA CYS A 217 10.00 8.56 39.55
C CYS A 217 11.46 8.15 39.39
N HIS A 218 12.04 8.33 38.20
CA HIS A 218 13.42 7.98 37.90
C HIS A 218 14.36 9.15 38.20
N ILE A 219 14.95 9.12 39.39
CA ILE A 219 15.62 10.27 39.99
C ILE A 219 17.05 10.51 39.48
N GLN A 220 17.60 9.59 38.68
CA GLN A 220 18.94 9.72 38.10
C GLN A 220 18.85 9.95 36.59
N GLU A 221 19.45 11.04 36.13
CA GLU A 221 19.54 11.34 34.70
C GLU A 221 20.34 10.24 33.97
N GLY A 222 19.79 9.74 32.86
CA GLY A 222 20.39 8.67 32.06
C GLY A 222 20.20 7.26 32.63
N ASP A 223 20.05 7.11 33.96
CA ASP A 223 19.86 5.80 34.61
C ASP A 223 18.43 5.62 35.14
N TYR A 224 17.55 5.16 34.25
CA TYR A 224 16.15 4.86 34.57
C TYR A 224 15.96 3.59 35.40
N LYS A 225 17.02 2.91 35.85
CA LYS A 225 16.90 1.83 36.84
C LYS A 225 16.86 2.38 38.26
N VAL A 226 17.30 3.62 38.47
CA VAL A 226 17.28 4.29 39.76
C VAL A 226 15.98 5.06 39.88
N PHE A 227 15.12 4.63 40.80
CA PHE A 227 13.81 5.21 41.05
C PHE A 227 13.60 5.49 42.54
N SER A 228 12.60 6.33 42.84
CA SER A 228 12.12 6.55 44.20
C SER A 228 10.60 6.60 44.26
N CYS A 229 10.03 5.85 45.20
CA CYS A 229 8.62 5.97 45.59
C CYS A 229 8.43 7.08 46.63
N LEU A 230 9.52 7.49 47.30
CA LEU A 230 9.50 8.33 48.50
C LEU A 230 9.51 9.83 48.17
N THR A 231 9.62 10.19 46.89
CA THR A 231 9.56 11.58 46.42
C THR A 231 8.12 12.12 46.34
N CYS A 232 7.13 11.23 46.46
CA CYS A 232 5.71 11.59 46.49
C CYS A 232 5.24 11.82 47.92
N HIS A 233 4.43 12.86 48.13
CA HIS A 233 3.88 13.21 49.45
C HIS A 233 2.99 12.12 50.06
N GLU A 234 2.31 11.31 49.22
CA GLU A 234 1.44 10.21 49.64
C GLU A 234 2.23 9.13 50.40
N HIS A 235 3.51 8.93 50.04
CA HIS A 235 4.38 7.90 50.61
C HIS A 235 5.30 8.43 51.71
N SER A 236 4.84 9.41 52.51
CA SER A 236 5.62 9.92 53.64
C SER A 236 5.87 8.84 54.69
N GLN A 237 7.08 8.82 55.28
CA GLN A 237 7.50 7.80 56.24
C GLN A 237 6.51 7.58 57.37
N SER A 238 6.04 8.65 58.01
CA SER A 238 5.10 8.53 59.14
C SER A 238 3.79 7.85 58.77
N ARG A 239 3.30 8.05 57.54
CA ARG A 239 2.05 7.44 57.07
C ARG A 239 2.30 6.00 56.66
N THR A 240 3.38 5.75 55.91
CA THR A 240 3.71 4.38 55.48
C THR A 240 3.99 3.50 56.68
N ASP A 241 4.75 3.98 57.68
CA ASP A 241 5.05 3.24 58.91
C ASP A 241 3.75 2.82 59.63
N SER A 242 2.77 3.72 59.77
CA SER A 242 1.50 3.40 60.45
C SER A 242 0.64 2.36 59.72
N GLU A 243 0.76 2.25 58.40
CA GLU A 243 0.06 1.22 57.62
C GLU A 243 0.81 -0.13 57.64
N HIS A 244 2.09 -0.14 58.06
CA HIS A 244 2.96 -1.33 58.03
C HIS A 244 3.37 -1.81 59.44
N ASP A 245 2.71 -1.35 60.51
CA ASP A 245 3.02 -1.72 61.90
C ASP A 245 3.01 -3.24 62.15
N GLU A 246 2.20 -3.98 61.39
CA GLU A 246 2.05 -5.43 61.49
C GLU A 246 2.84 -6.21 60.41
N VAL A 247 3.51 -5.51 59.48
CA VAL A 247 4.22 -6.12 58.36
C VAL A 247 5.66 -6.47 58.77
N SER A 248 5.88 -7.74 59.10
CA SER A 248 7.21 -8.24 59.46
C SER A 248 8.21 -8.08 58.32
N GLY A 249 9.32 -7.40 58.58
CA GLY A 249 10.37 -7.17 57.58
C GLY A 249 10.13 -5.95 56.70
N TYR A 250 9.15 -5.11 57.03
CA TYR A 250 8.98 -3.78 56.44
C TYR A 250 10.27 -2.95 56.54
N VAL A 251 10.62 -2.31 55.43
CA VAL A 251 11.72 -1.36 55.32
C VAL A 251 11.23 -0.19 54.48
N TYR A 252 11.35 1.02 55.02
CA TYR A 252 11.04 2.26 54.30
C TYR A 252 12.12 2.60 53.28
N ASP A 253 12.12 1.88 52.16
CA ASP A 253 13.05 2.00 51.04
C ASP A 253 12.32 1.71 49.72
N SER A 254 12.68 2.40 48.63
CA SER A 254 11.96 2.28 47.36
C SER A 254 12.06 0.89 46.73
N GLN A 255 13.19 0.19 46.90
CA GLN A 255 13.32 -1.18 46.38
C GLN A 255 12.47 -2.14 47.20
N ALA A 256 12.41 -1.95 48.52
CA ALA A 256 11.54 -2.74 49.39
C ALA A 256 10.05 -2.50 49.08
N CYS A 257 9.65 -1.24 48.87
CA CYS A 257 8.30 -0.88 48.45
C CYS A 257 7.93 -1.58 47.13
N TYR A 258 8.78 -1.48 46.10
CA TYR A 258 8.52 -2.10 44.80
C TYR A 258 8.50 -3.64 44.86
N ALA A 259 9.28 -4.25 45.75
CA ALA A 259 9.29 -5.70 45.92
C ALA A 259 7.97 -6.24 46.51
N CYS A 260 7.31 -5.47 47.38
CA CYS A 260 6.00 -5.84 47.94
C CYS A 260 4.84 -5.35 47.06
N HIS A 261 4.97 -4.16 46.47
CA HIS A 261 3.95 -3.50 45.66
C HIS A 261 4.42 -3.28 44.22
N PRO A 262 4.55 -4.34 43.41
CA PRO A 262 5.02 -4.23 42.01
C PRO A 262 4.07 -3.46 41.11
N THR A 263 2.80 -3.33 41.52
CA THR A 263 1.75 -2.56 40.83
C THR A 263 1.55 -1.17 41.42
N GLY A 264 2.19 -0.87 42.55
CA GLY A 264 1.97 0.36 43.31
C GLY A 264 0.65 0.40 44.08
N GLU A 265 -0.07 -0.71 44.18
CA GLU A 265 -1.30 -0.84 44.97
C GLU A 265 -0.97 -1.39 46.35
N GLY A 266 -1.57 -0.80 47.40
CA GLY A 266 -1.29 -1.12 48.80
C GLY A 266 -2.09 -2.30 49.38
N GLU A 267 -2.94 -2.96 48.57
CA GLU A 267 -3.91 -3.97 49.05
C GLU A 267 -3.51 -5.44 48.78
N ASP A 268 -2.30 -5.71 48.30
CA ASP A 268 -1.83 -7.06 47.91
C ASP A 268 -1.05 -7.83 49.01
#